data_AF-A0A0F2N2S6-F1
#
_entry.id   AF-A0A0F2N2S6-F1
#
_cell.length_a   1.000
_cell.length_b   1.000
_cell.length_c   1.000
_cell.angle_alpha   90.00
_cell.angle_beta   90.00
_cell.angle_gamma   90.00
#
_symmetry.space_group_name_H-M   'P 1'
#
loop_
_entity.id
_entity.type
_entity.pdbx_description
1 polymer ?
#
loop_
_entity_poly.entity_id
_entity_poly.type
_entity_poly.pdbx_seq_one_letter_code
_entity_poly.pdbx_strand_id
1 'polypeptide(L)'
;MTEENHGFDFETALRSIQEGKPLLGKEGILTPLIKNLTEAALEGELDSHLGQEITANRRNGKSRKTIKSLNGNFVLTTPRDRDGTFSPQLVKKHQTSLNGEIEQKILALYGLGMSYHDISAHLQEIYGLEVSTGTLSTITDKIIHTVKEWQARPLASIYPIVWLDAIHYKVREN
;
A
#
# COMPACT_ATOMS: atom_id res chain seq x y z
N MET A 1 -0.70 20.76 33.30
CA MET A 1 -1.85 20.26 32.53
C MET A 1 -1.30 19.15 31.65
N THR A 2 -1.83 17.96 31.80
CA THR A 2 -1.25 16.64 31.53
C THR A 2 -0.65 16.49 30.13
N GLU A 3 0.64 16.17 30.05
CA GLU A 3 1.22 15.55 28.86
C GLU A 3 0.62 14.14 28.75
N GLU A 4 -0.41 13.99 27.91
CA GLU A 4 -0.85 12.67 27.47
C GLU A 4 0.28 12.08 26.62
N ASN A 5 1.10 11.27 27.27
CA ASN A 5 2.15 10.51 26.64
C ASN A 5 1.50 9.53 25.65
N HIS A 6 1.38 9.93 24.37
CA HIS A 6 0.98 9.08 23.25
C HIS A 6 2.07 8.03 22.92
N GLY A 7 2.71 7.47 23.93
CA GLY A 7 3.71 6.42 23.82
C GLY A 7 3.03 5.07 23.65
N PHE A 8 3.49 4.31 22.66
CA PHE A 8 3.11 2.90 22.53
C PHE A 8 3.46 2.18 23.83
N ASP A 9 2.47 1.55 24.46
CA ASP A 9 2.67 0.85 25.73
C ASP A 9 3.29 -0.53 25.49
N PHE A 10 4.61 -0.60 25.70
CA PHE A 10 5.39 -1.81 25.48
C PHE A 10 5.05 -2.93 26.47
N GLU A 11 4.60 -2.62 27.69
CA GLU A 11 4.28 -3.66 28.69
C GLU A 11 2.98 -4.39 28.33
N THR A 12 1.95 -3.64 27.93
CA THR A 12 0.69 -4.26 27.46
C THR A 12 0.88 -4.99 26.14
N ALA A 13 1.75 -4.49 25.26
CA ALA A 13 2.14 -5.19 24.04
C ALA A 13 2.83 -6.54 24.36
N LEU A 14 3.82 -6.57 25.25
CA LEU A 14 4.51 -7.79 25.66
C LEU A 14 3.58 -8.82 26.29
N ARG A 15 2.67 -8.38 27.16
CA ARG A 15 1.66 -9.24 27.76
C ARG A 15 0.72 -9.84 26.71
N SER A 16 0.31 -9.04 25.74
CA SER A 16 -0.53 -9.49 24.62
C SER A 16 0.17 -10.51 23.72
N ILE A 17 1.49 -10.41 23.56
CA ILE A 17 2.31 -11.40 22.85
C ILE A 17 2.36 -12.72 23.63
N GLN A 18 2.53 -12.65 24.95
CA GLN A 18 2.52 -13.82 25.84
C GLN A 18 1.15 -14.53 25.87
N GLU A 19 0.06 -13.77 25.71
CA GLU A 19 -1.31 -14.28 25.59
C GLU A 19 -1.60 -14.93 24.21
N GLY A 20 -0.64 -14.90 23.27
CA GLY A 20 -0.77 -15.55 21.96
C GLY A 20 -1.64 -14.79 20.95
N LYS A 21 -1.91 -13.49 21.18
CA LYS A 21 -2.64 -12.67 20.21
C LYS A 21 -1.81 -12.48 18.94
N PRO A 22 -2.45 -12.40 17.77
CA PRO A 22 -1.74 -12.24 16.52
C PRO A 22 -0.97 -10.92 16.49
N LEU A 23 0.31 -10.98 16.14
CA LEU A 23 1.19 -9.80 16.00
C LEU A 23 0.69 -8.85 14.90
N LEU A 24 0.05 -9.43 13.88
CA LEU A 24 -0.39 -8.80 12.64
C LEU A 24 -1.88 -9.06 12.43
N GLY A 25 -2.63 -8.11 11.88
CA GLY A 25 -4.04 -8.22 11.56
C GLY A 25 -4.86 -7.02 12.03
N LYS A 26 -6.19 -7.03 11.83
CA LYS A 26 -7.08 -5.91 12.21
C LYS A 26 -6.93 -5.48 13.68
N GLU A 27 -6.55 -6.40 14.57
CA GLU A 27 -6.21 -6.13 15.98
C GLU A 27 -4.76 -6.49 16.32
N GLY A 28 -3.84 -6.34 15.37
CA GLY A 28 -2.42 -6.61 15.54
C GLY A 28 -1.81 -5.70 16.60
N ILE A 29 -1.00 -6.28 17.49
CA ILE A 29 -0.30 -5.59 18.57
C ILE A 29 0.60 -4.46 18.04
N LEU A 30 1.16 -4.64 16.84
CA LEU A 30 2.09 -3.68 16.22
C LEU A 30 1.39 -2.55 15.45
N THR A 31 0.09 -2.65 15.20
CA THR A 31 -0.65 -1.65 14.42
C THR A 31 -0.61 -0.25 15.03
N PRO A 32 -0.79 -0.07 16.36
CA PRO A 32 -0.63 1.23 17.01
C PRO A 32 0.80 1.79 16.93
N LEU A 33 1.82 0.93 16.99
CA LEU A 33 3.22 1.34 16.87
C LEU A 33 3.52 1.89 15.46
N ILE A 34 3.09 1.17 14.42
CA ILE A 34 3.25 1.58 13.03
C ILE A 34 2.51 2.91 12.80
N LYS A 35 1.30 3.05 13.32
CA LYS A 35 0.54 4.31 13.27
C LYS A 35 1.35 5.45 13.89
N ASN A 36 1.79 5.32 15.14
CA ASN A 36 2.49 6.40 15.84
C ASN A 36 3.81 6.79 15.13
N LEU A 37 4.56 5.80 14.63
CA LEU A 37 5.79 6.04 13.87
C LEU A 37 5.50 6.81 12.57
N THR A 38 4.46 6.40 11.83
CA THR A 38 4.07 7.08 10.58
C THR A 38 3.51 8.48 10.81
N GLU A 39 2.73 8.71 11.88
CA GLU A 39 2.23 10.04 12.25
C GLU A 39 3.38 10.98 12.65
N ALA A 40 4.31 10.50 13.48
CA ALA A 40 5.49 11.27 13.89
C ALA A 40 6.38 11.63 12.69
N ALA A 41 6.60 10.70 11.77
CA ALA A 41 7.35 10.96 10.55
C ALA A 41 6.66 12.01 9.66
N LEU A 42 5.34 11.95 9.51
CA LEU A 42 4.57 12.95 8.75
C LEU A 42 4.56 14.33 9.39
N GLU A 43 4.55 14.41 10.73
CA GLU A 43 4.72 15.68 11.44
C GLU A 43 6.13 16.27 11.20
N GLY A 44 7.16 15.44 11.25
CA GLY A 44 8.53 15.85 10.91
C GLY A 44 8.67 16.34 9.46
N GLU A 45 8.03 15.68 8.50
CA GLU A 45 7.99 16.15 7.10
C GLU A 45 7.33 17.53 6.97
N LEU A 46 6.21 17.76 7.66
CA LEU A 46 5.53 19.06 7.62
C LEU A 46 6.38 20.16 8.26
N ASP A 47 7.09 19.85 9.34
CA ASP A 47 7.96 20.82 10.02
C ASP A 47 9.16 21.21 9.17
N SER A 48 9.74 20.23 8.47
CA SER A 48 10.76 20.51 7.47
C SER A 48 10.21 21.36 6.32
N HIS A 49 9.00 21.09 5.83
CA HIS A 49 8.36 21.84 4.75
C HIS A 49 8.11 23.31 5.15
N LEU A 50 7.52 23.54 6.33
CA LEU A 50 7.26 24.88 6.86
C LEU A 50 8.55 25.64 7.21
N GLY A 51 9.62 24.94 7.59
CA GLY A 51 10.93 25.56 7.83
C GLY A 51 11.67 26.01 6.57
N GLN A 52 11.32 25.46 5.40
CA GLN A 52 11.93 25.81 4.12
C GLN A 52 11.16 26.90 3.36
N GLU A 53 9.87 27.09 3.63
CA GLU A 53 9.06 28.11 2.96
C GLU A 53 9.37 29.53 3.48
N ILE A 54 9.63 30.44 2.53
CA ILE A 54 9.87 31.87 2.80
C ILE A 54 8.52 32.60 3.02
N THR A 55 7.43 32.06 2.48
CA THR A 55 6.06 32.59 2.58
C THR A 55 5.40 32.21 3.90
N ALA A 56 4.41 33.02 4.33
CA ALA A 56 3.71 32.85 5.60
C ALA A 56 2.70 31.70 5.62
N ASN A 57 3.14 30.48 5.32
CA ASN A 57 2.33 29.26 5.45
C ASN A 57 2.34 28.78 6.91
N ARG A 58 1.27 28.10 7.32
CA ARG A 58 1.06 27.65 8.71
C ARG A 58 0.35 26.31 8.73
N ARG A 59 0.45 25.58 9.84
CA ARG A 59 -0.31 24.35 10.06
C ARG A 59 -1.83 24.65 10.05
N ASN A 60 -2.61 23.76 9.43
CA ASN A 60 -4.07 23.86 9.32
C ASN A 60 -4.74 22.53 9.70
N GLY A 61 -4.51 22.11 10.94
CA GLY A 61 -5.11 20.91 11.51
C GLY A 61 -4.60 19.60 10.89
N LYS A 62 -5.41 18.56 11.01
CA LYS A 62 -5.08 17.21 10.55
C LYS A 62 -6.26 16.59 9.80
N SER A 63 -5.97 15.77 8.80
CA SER A 63 -6.92 14.95 8.06
C SER A 63 -6.79 13.48 8.45
N ARG A 64 -7.86 12.71 8.32
CA ARG A 64 -7.85 11.27 8.59
C ARG A 64 -7.89 10.48 7.28
N LYS A 65 -7.05 9.45 7.17
CA LYS A 65 -7.07 8.49 6.07
C LYS A 65 -6.99 7.07 6.62
N THR A 66 -7.81 6.17 6.11
CA THR A 66 -7.72 4.75 6.47
C THR A 66 -6.67 4.10 5.59
N ILE A 67 -5.63 3.57 6.21
CA ILE A 67 -4.56 2.85 5.52
C ILE A 67 -4.83 1.36 5.59
N LYS A 68 -4.79 0.73 4.41
CA LYS A 68 -4.82 -0.70 4.19
C LYS A 68 -3.39 -1.23 4.25
N SER A 69 -3.13 -2.12 5.19
CA SER A 69 -1.84 -2.80 5.33
C SER A 69 -2.04 -4.32 5.42
N LEU A 70 -1.01 -5.08 5.06
CA LEU A 70 -0.97 -6.54 5.25
C LEU A 70 -1.22 -6.92 6.71
N ASN A 71 -0.84 -6.03 7.62
CA ASN A 71 -0.86 -6.24 9.05
C ASN A 71 -2.14 -5.67 9.70
N GLY A 72 -3.17 -5.34 8.91
CA GLY A 72 -4.43 -4.76 9.38
C GLY A 72 -4.64 -3.31 8.95
N ASN A 73 -5.91 -2.89 8.97
CA ASN A 73 -6.29 -1.53 8.62
C ASN A 73 -6.17 -0.61 9.85
N PHE A 74 -5.63 0.59 9.67
CA PHE A 74 -5.62 1.59 10.73
C PHE A 74 -5.92 2.98 10.21
N VAL A 75 -6.44 3.83 11.10
CA VAL A 75 -6.73 5.23 10.79
C VAL A 75 -5.48 6.05 11.05
N LEU A 76 -4.93 6.63 9.99
CA LEU A 76 -3.77 7.49 10.00
C LEU A 76 -4.19 8.96 10.00
N THR A 77 -3.62 9.73 10.91
CA THR A 77 -3.86 11.16 11.05
C THR A 77 -2.74 11.93 10.36
N THR A 78 -3.02 12.51 9.19
CA THR A 78 -2.03 13.24 8.39
C THR A 78 -2.12 14.75 8.67
N PRO A 79 -1.02 15.43 8.99
CA PRO A 79 -1.05 16.87 9.21
C PRO A 79 -1.17 17.61 7.86
N ARG A 80 -1.69 18.84 7.91
CA ARG A 80 -1.95 19.65 6.72
C ARG A 80 -1.44 21.08 6.92
N ASP A 81 -1.00 21.71 5.85
CA ASP A 81 -0.71 23.14 5.78
C ASP A 81 -1.93 23.95 5.33
N ARG A 82 -1.87 25.28 5.50
CA ARG A 82 -2.99 26.17 5.17
C ARG A 82 -3.12 26.38 3.67
N ASP A 83 -2.00 26.54 2.99
CA ASP A 83 -1.97 26.88 1.57
C ASP A 83 -2.10 25.63 0.66
N GLY A 84 -1.95 24.43 1.22
CA GLY A 84 -2.10 23.16 0.54
C GLY A 84 -0.89 22.74 -0.29
N THR A 85 0.25 23.43 -0.15
CA THR A 85 1.50 23.22 -0.88
C THR A 85 2.25 21.98 -0.38
N PHE A 86 2.04 21.58 0.88
CA PHE A 86 2.69 20.40 1.45
C PHE A 86 2.25 19.12 0.72
N SER A 87 3.22 18.32 0.27
CA SER A 87 3.00 17.00 -0.32
C SER A 87 3.87 15.96 0.38
N PRO A 88 3.30 15.15 1.29
CA PRO A 88 4.04 14.15 2.05
C PRO A 88 4.66 13.09 1.14
N GLN A 89 5.87 12.65 1.47
CA GLN A 89 6.63 11.67 0.70
C GLN A 89 6.42 10.26 1.23
N LEU A 90 6.42 10.08 2.56
CA LEU A 90 6.22 8.77 3.19
C LEU A 90 4.87 8.15 2.80
N VAL A 91 3.79 8.93 2.85
CA VAL A 91 2.46 8.48 2.43
C VAL A 91 1.78 9.57 1.61
N LYS A 92 1.80 9.41 0.28
CA LYS A 92 1.33 10.41 -0.68
C LYS A 92 -0.15 10.74 -0.50
N LYS A 93 -0.57 11.89 -1.04
CA LYS A 93 -1.98 12.29 -1.08
C LYS A 93 -2.81 11.19 -1.78
N HIS A 94 -3.95 10.84 -1.19
CA HIS A 94 -4.86 9.77 -1.65
C HIS A 94 -4.29 8.35 -1.68
N GLN A 95 -3.04 8.14 -1.23
CA GLN A 95 -2.49 6.80 -1.08
C GLN A 95 -3.13 6.12 0.13
N THR A 96 -3.76 4.97 -0.12
CA THR A 96 -4.46 4.17 0.89
C THR A 96 -3.71 2.89 1.27
N SER A 97 -2.54 2.63 0.69
CA SER A 97 -1.71 1.46 0.98
C SER A 97 -0.27 1.91 1.26
N LEU A 98 0.34 1.49 2.37
CA LEU A 98 1.71 1.91 2.75
C LEU A 98 2.77 1.42 1.76
N ASN A 99 2.76 0.11 1.47
CA ASN A 99 3.75 -0.51 0.59
C ASN A 99 3.07 -1.17 -0.61
N GLY A 100 3.67 -1.05 -1.80
CA GLY A 100 3.23 -1.73 -3.03
C GLY A 100 3.38 -3.27 -3.00
N GLU A 101 3.77 -3.84 -1.85
CA GLU A 101 3.91 -5.29 -1.65
C GLU A 101 2.61 -6.05 -1.93
N ILE A 102 1.46 -5.48 -1.57
CA ILE A 102 0.15 -6.08 -1.87
C ILE A 102 -0.04 -6.18 -3.39
N GLU A 103 0.37 -5.17 -4.15
CA GLU A 103 0.25 -5.16 -5.61
C GLU A 103 1.12 -6.26 -6.23
N GLN A 104 2.34 -6.45 -5.73
CA GLN A 104 3.23 -7.52 -6.20
C GLN A 104 2.65 -8.92 -5.91
N LYS A 105 2.06 -9.12 -4.72
CA LYS A 105 1.39 -10.38 -4.38
C LYS A 105 0.17 -10.64 -5.26
N ILE A 106 -0.63 -9.59 -5.54
CA ILE A 106 -1.78 -9.70 -6.46
C ILE A 106 -1.30 -10.14 -7.85
N LEU A 107 -0.24 -9.54 -8.37
CA LEU A 107 0.34 -9.92 -9.66
C LEU A 107 0.86 -11.36 -9.66
N ALA A 108 1.48 -11.81 -8.56
CA ALA A 108 1.94 -13.19 -8.43
C ALA A 108 0.77 -14.19 -8.43
N LEU A 109 -0.30 -13.92 -7.68
CA LEU A 109 -1.50 -14.77 -7.64
C LEU A 109 -2.21 -14.81 -8.99
N TYR A 110 -2.28 -13.67 -9.69
CA TYR A 110 -2.81 -13.62 -11.05
C TYR A 110 -1.92 -14.43 -12.02
N GLY A 111 -0.60 -14.33 -11.89
CA GLY A 111 0.36 -15.13 -12.67
C GLY A 111 0.27 -16.63 -12.41
N LEU A 112 -0.21 -17.05 -11.24
CA LEU A 112 -0.54 -18.45 -10.91
C LEU A 112 -1.89 -18.91 -11.48
N GLY A 113 -2.63 -18.03 -12.16
CA GLY A 113 -3.91 -18.35 -12.80
C GLY A 113 -5.12 -18.29 -11.87
N MET A 114 -5.02 -17.66 -10.70
CA MET A 114 -6.18 -17.47 -9.81
C MET A 114 -7.17 -16.46 -10.41
N SER A 115 -8.47 -16.72 -10.24
CA SER A 115 -9.50 -15.76 -10.67
C SER A 115 -9.51 -14.51 -9.78
N TYR A 116 -10.01 -13.38 -10.29
CA TYR A 116 -10.13 -12.17 -9.47
C TYR A 116 -11.02 -12.36 -8.24
N HIS A 117 -12.01 -13.26 -8.30
CA HIS A 117 -12.83 -13.57 -7.15
C HIS A 117 -12.02 -14.32 -6.08
N ASP A 118 -11.24 -15.32 -6.48
CA ASP A 118 -10.42 -16.12 -5.56
C ASP A 118 -9.31 -15.27 -4.94
N ILE A 119 -8.68 -14.38 -5.73
CA ILE A 119 -7.68 -13.43 -5.22
C ILE A 119 -8.30 -12.52 -4.16
N SER A 120 -9.49 -12.00 -4.41
CA SER A 120 -10.20 -11.14 -3.45
C SER A 120 -10.53 -11.89 -2.16
N ALA A 121 -11.07 -13.12 -2.27
CA ALA A 121 -11.36 -13.98 -1.11
C ALA A 121 -10.10 -14.30 -0.30
N HIS A 122 -9.01 -14.65 -0.98
CA HIS A 122 -7.72 -14.96 -0.36
C HIS A 122 -7.12 -13.76 0.38
N LEU A 123 -7.20 -12.56 -0.21
CA LEU A 123 -6.74 -11.34 0.44
C LEU A 123 -7.58 -10.98 1.68
N GLN A 124 -8.88 -11.25 1.63
CA GLN A 124 -9.75 -11.05 2.78
C GLN A 124 -9.44 -12.06 3.91
N GLU A 125 -9.20 -13.32 3.58
CA GLU A 125 -8.93 -14.37 4.56
C GLU A 125 -7.59 -14.17 5.26
N ILE A 126 -6.51 -13.96 4.50
CA ILE A 126 -5.16 -13.87 5.06
C ILE A 126 -4.86 -12.49 5.63
N TYR A 127 -5.30 -11.42 4.96
CA TYR A 127 -4.92 -10.05 5.31
C TYR A 127 -6.09 -9.20 5.82
N GLY A 128 -7.33 -9.70 5.79
CA GLY A 128 -8.51 -8.92 6.17
C GLY A 128 -8.79 -7.74 5.24
N LEU A 129 -8.28 -7.82 4.00
CA LEU A 129 -8.32 -6.75 3.01
C LEU A 129 -9.44 -6.97 1.99
N GLU A 130 -10.43 -6.08 2.03
CA GLU A 130 -11.47 -6.03 1.01
C GLU A 130 -10.97 -5.26 -0.21
N VAL A 131 -10.81 -5.98 -1.32
CA VAL A 131 -10.37 -5.46 -2.61
C VAL A 131 -11.39 -5.85 -3.68
N SER A 132 -11.90 -4.85 -4.41
CA SER A 132 -12.84 -5.08 -5.50
C SER A 132 -12.14 -5.63 -6.74
N THR A 133 -12.89 -6.33 -7.60
CA THR A 133 -12.38 -6.82 -8.89
C THR A 133 -11.90 -5.68 -9.80
N GLY A 134 -12.54 -4.51 -9.75
CA GLY A 134 -12.09 -3.32 -10.48
C GLY A 134 -10.73 -2.83 -10.01
N THR A 135 -10.46 -2.84 -8.71
CA THR A 135 -9.13 -2.51 -8.16
C THR A 135 -8.09 -3.55 -8.58
N LEU A 136 -8.43 -4.84 -8.57
CA LEU A 136 -7.55 -5.90 -9.06
C LEU A 136 -7.19 -5.70 -10.53
N SER A 137 -8.18 -5.41 -11.39
CA SER A 137 -7.97 -5.09 -12.80
C SER A 137 -7.02 -3.90 -12.97
N THR A 138 -7.22 -2.83 -12.21
CA THR A 138 -6.35 -1.64 -12.30
C THR A 138 -4.91 -1.99 -11.89
N ILE A 139 -4.71 -2.86 -10.91
CA ILE A 139 -3.38 -3.31 -10.47
C ILE A 139 -2.72 -4.17 -11.56
N THR A 140 -3.45 -5.12 -12.15
CA THR A 140 -2.94 -5.92 -13.26
C THR A 140 -2.67 -5.09 -14.51
N ASP A 141 -3.43 -4.03 -14.75
CA ASP A 141 -3.23 -3.16 -15.92
C ASP A 141 -1.90 -2.39 -15.85
N LYS A 142 -1.33 -2.20 -14.64
CA LYS A 142 -0.03 -1.54 -14.49
C LYS A 142 1.10 -2.29 -15.21
N ILE A 143 1.01 -3.61 -15.36
CA ILE A 143 2.06 -4.39 -16.04
C ILE A 143 1.98 -4.32 -17.57
N ILE A 144 0.90 -3.77 -18.14
CA ILE A 144 0.71 -3.68 -19.60
C ILE A 144 1.86 -2.94 -20.28
N HIS A 145 2.39 -1.89 -19.64
CA HIS A 145 3.55 -1.17 -20.17
C HIS A 145 4.79 -2.07 -20.26
N THR A 146 5.11 -2.78 -19.18
CA THR A 146 6.24 -3.71 -19.13
C THR A 146 6.08 -4.84 -20.13
N VAL A 147 4.86 -5.35 -20.35
CA VAL A 147 4.58 -6.34 -21.39
C VAL A 147 4.87 -5.78 -22.78
N LYS A 148 4.46 -4.55 -23.08
CA LYS A 148 4.75 -3.89 -24.36
C LYS A 148 6.25 -3.69 -24.58
N GLU A 149 6.98 -3.25 -23.57
CA GLU A 149 8.44 -3.12 -23.62
C GLU A 149 9.12 -4.47 -23.87
N TRP A 150 8.64 -5.53 -23.20
CA TRP A 150 9.16 -6.88 -23.39
C TRP A 150 8.86 -7.42 -24.80
N GLN A 151 7.69 -7.12 -25.36
CA GLN A 151 7.35 -7.46 -26.74
C GLN A 151 8.24 -6.74 -27.76
N ALA A 152 8.62 -5.49 -27.47
CA ALA A 152 9.47 -4.66 -28.34
C ALA A 152 10.98 -4.88 -28.13
N ARG A 153 11.38 -5.85 -27.29
CA ARG A 153 12.80 -6.08 -26.97
C ARG A 153 13.61 -6.44 -28.23
N PRO A 154 14.86 -5.96 -28.37
CA PRO A 154 15.72 -6.35 -29.46
C PRO A 154 16.04 -7.86 -29.38
N LEU A 155 15.89 -8.54 -30.51
CA LEU A 155 16.23 -9.95 -30.65
C LEU A 155 17.65 -10.10 -31.22
N ALA A 156 18.31 -11.24 -30.94
CA ALA A 156 19.57 -11.57 -31.58
C ALA A 156 19.41 -11.67 -33.11
N SER A 157 20.49 -11.43 -33.84
CA SER A 157 20.48 -11.46 -35.32
C SER A 157 20.28 -12.85 -35.90
N ILE A 158 20.60 -13.91 -35.15
CA ILE A 158 20.58 -15.29 -35.64
C ILE A 158 19.91 -16.21 -34.60
N TYR A 159 18.87 -16.92 -35.03
CA TYR A 159 18.26 -18.04 -34.31
C TYR A 159 18.25 -19.26 -35.25
N PRO A 160 19.14 -20.25 -35.06
CA PRO A 160 19.24 -21.40 -35.96
C PRO A 160 17.97 -22.26 -36.04
N ILE A 161 17.16 -22.26 -34.97
CA ILE A 161 15.91 -23.02 -34.86
C ILE A 161 14.88 -22.16 -34.11
N VAL A 162 13.65 -22.12 -34.60
CA VAL A 162 12.50 -21.44 -33.98
C VAL A 162 11.30 -22.36 -34.02
N TRP A 163 10.54 -22.42 -32.92
CA TRP A 163 9.30 -23.18 -32.81
C TRP A 163 8.11 -22.22 -32.76
N LEU A 164 7.00 -22.61 -33.39
CA LEU A 164 5.74 -21.90 -33.36
C LEU A 164 4.69 -22.79 -32.72
N ASP A 165 3.89 -22.22 -31.83
CA ASP A 165 2.81 -22.90 -31.12
C ASP A 165 1.54 -22.05 -31.17
N ALA A 166 0.37 -22.68 -31.06
CA ALA A 166 -0.93 -22.03 -31.13
C ALA A 166 -1.87 -22.55 -30.04
N ILE A 167 -2.41 -21.63 -29.23
CA ILE A 167 -3.38 -21.91 -28.19
C ILE A 167 -4.66 -21.14 -28.48
N HIS A 168 -5.81 -21.81 -28.44
CA HIS A 168 -7.10 -21.19 -28.73
C HIS A 168 -7.79 -20.74 -27.43
N TYR A 169 -8.15 -19.47 -27.37
CA TYR A 169 -8.92 -18.89 -26.26
C TYR A 169 -10.25 -18.34 -26.76
N LYS A 170 -11.29 -18.43 -25.91
CA LYS A 170 -12.58 -17.80 -26.19
C LYS A 170 -12.54 -16.34 -25.73
N VAL A 171 -12.39 -15.42 -26.68
CA VAL A 171 -12.36 -13.97 -26.43
C VAL A 171 -13.63 -13.33 -27.00
N ARG A 172 -14.14 -12.30 -26.32
CA ARG A 172 -15.23 -11.47 -26.83
C ARG A 172 -14.63 -10.21 -27.45
N GLU A 173 -14.86 -10.01 -28.74
CA GLU A 173 -14.61 -8.72 -29.40
C GLU A 173 -15.85 -7.83 -29.26
N ASN A 174 -15.64 -6.56 -28.90
CA ASN A 174 -16.66 -5.52 -28.82
C ASN A 174 -16.29 -4.38 -29.76
#